data_AF-A0A836WNK4-F1
#
_entry.id   AF-A0A836WNK4-F1
#
_cell.length_a   1.000
_cell.length_b   1.000
_cell.length_c   1.000
_cell.angle_alpha   90.00
_cell.angle_beta   90.00
_cell.angle_gamma   90.00
#
_symmetry.space_group_name_H-M   'P 1'
#
loop_
_entity.id
_entity.type
_entity.pdbx_description
1 polymer ?
#
loop_
_entity_poly.entity_id
_entity_poly.type
_entity_poly.pdbx_seq_one_letter_code
_entity_poly.pdbx_strand_id
1 'polypeptide(L)'
;MIIFWYIIAINLFQTSWYFDFIHWLEKNQGACPYKKYWGISCPGCGMQTAIINLLKGNIWQSIIDYPALIPLTLTILTFILHLIFKFKYGAAIIKYLFIFTVVLIVG
;
A
#
# COMPACT_ATOMS: atom_id res chain seq x y z
N MET A 1 23.82 -26.70 -18.15
CA MET A 1 22.86 -27.55 -17.39
C MET A 1 22.83 -27.21 -15.89
N ILE A 2 23.98 -27.08 -15.21
CA ILE A 2 24.08 -26.75 -13.77
C ILE A 2 23.56 -25.33 -13.44
N ILE A 3 23.90 -24.34 -14.26
CA ILE A 3 23.45 -22.93 -14.11
C ILE A 3 21.91 -22.82 -14.20
N PHE A 4 21.29 -23.62 -15.06
CA PHE A 4 19.84 -23.63 -15.25
C PHE A 4 19.10 -24.11 -14.00
N TRP A 5 19.61 -25.17 -13.35
CA TRP A 5 19.09 -25.66 -12.08
C TRP A 5 19.31 -24.68 -10.92
N TYR A 6 20.42 -23.93 -10.91
CA TYR A 6 20.69 -22.89 -9.90
C TYR A 6 19.74 -21.69 -10.03
N ILE A 7 19.45 -21.26 -11.26
CA ILE A 7 18.47 -20.19 -11.54
C ILE A 7 17.05 -20.64 -11.15
N ILE A 8 16.69 -21.90 -11.42
CA ILE A 8 15.39 -22.47 -11.00
C ILE A 8 15.30 -22.53 -9.47
N ALA A 9 16.34 -23.00 -8.78
CA ALA A 9 16.37 -23.05 -7.32
C ALA A 9 16.28 -21.66 -6.68
N ILE A 10 16.94 -20.65 -7.25
CA ILE A 10 16.82 -19.25 -6.83
C ILE A 10 15.39 -18.73 -7.01
N ASN A 11 14.75 -18.98 -8.15
CA ASN A 11 13.36 -18.54 -8.38
C ASN A 11 12.36 -19.24 -7.44
N LEU A 12 12.58 -20.52 -7.13
CA LEU A 12 11.78 -21.28 -6.17
C LEU A 12 11.99 -20.79 -4.72
N PHE A 13 13.21 -20.41 -4.36
CA PHE A 13 13.49 -19.84 -3.03
C PHE A 13 12.93 -18.42 -2.88
N GLN A 14 13.07 -17.58 -3.91
CA GLN A 14 12.53 -16.22 -3.95
C GLN A 14 11.01 -16.22 -3.79
N THR A 15 10.31 -17.14 -4.46
CA THR A 15 8.85 -17.28 -4.35
C THR A 15 8.42 -17.78 -2.97
N SER A 16 9.13 -18.73 -2.35
CA SER A 16 8.83 -19.17 -0.97
C SER A 16 8.90 -18.01 0.03
N TRP A 17 10.02 -17.29 0.05
CA TRP A 17 10.24 -16.19 0.99
C TRP A 17 9.22 -15.06 0.80
N TYR A 18 8.81 -14.83 -0.45
CA TYR A 18 7.76 -13.88 -0.78
C TYR A 18 6.42 -14.23 -0.12
N PHE A 19 5.95 -15.46 -0.29
CA PHE A 19 4.68 -15.90 0.30
C PHE A 19 4.73 -15.90 1.83
N ASP A 20 5.86 -16.29 2.42
CA ASP A 20 6.06 -16.26 3.87
C ASP A 20 5.98 -14.83 4.43
N PHE A 21 6.56 -13.86 3.70
CA PHE A 21 6.49 -12.46 4.07
C PHE A 21 5.05 -11.90 4.00
N ILE A 22 4.31 -12.22 2.94
CA ILE A 22 2.90 -11.80 2.82
C ILE A 22 2.05 -12.43 3.93
N HIS A 23 2.24 -13.72 4.20
CA HIS A 23 1.51 -14.41 5.27
C HIS A 23 1.86 -13.83 6.66
N TRP A 24 3.12 -13.45 6.88
CA TRP A 24 3.54 -12.75 8.09
C TRP A 24 2.86 -11.38 8.22
N LEU A 25 2.75 -10.61 7.13
CA LEU A 25 2.03 -9.32 7.13
C LEU A 25 0.55 -9.49 7.47
N GLU A 26 -0.12 -10.48 6.88
CA GLU A 26 -1.53 -10.77 7.18
C GLU A 26 -1.74 -11.19 8.63
N LYS A 27 -0.85 -12.03 9.17
CA LYS A 27 -0.91 -12.47 10.56
C LYS A 27 -0.66 -11.35 11.56
N ASN A 28 0.18 -10.37 11.21
CA ASN A 28 0.52 -9.24 12.07
C ASN A 28 -0.32 -7.99 11.79
N GLN A 29 -1.33 -8.05 10.91
CA GLN A 29 -2.37 -7.03 10.89
C GLN A 29 -3.12 -7.10 12.22
N GLY A 30 -2.85 -6.13 13.09
CA GLY A 30 -3.50 -6.01 14.39
C GLY A 30 -5.02 -6.05 14.25
N ALA A 31 -5.71 -6.61 15.25
CA ALA A 31 -7.16 -6.66 15.26
C ALA A 31 -7.71 -5.24 15.17
N CYS A 32 -8.47 -4.94 14.10
CA CYS A 32 -9.11 -3.64 13.93
C CYS A 32 -10.28 -3.53 14.91
N PRO A 33 -10.21 -2.70 15.97
CA PRO A 33 -11.32 -2.56 16.91
C PRO A 33 -12.56 -1.99 16.19
N TYR A 34 -12.36 -1.10 15.23
CA TYR A 34 -13.45 -0.56 14.41
C TYR A 34 -14.20 -1.63 13.62
N LYS A 35 -13.49 -2.59 13.00
CA LYS A 35 -14.14 -3.69 12.29
C LYS A 35 -14.91 -4.61 13.24
N LYS A 36 -14.38 -4.83 14.45
CA LYS A 36 -15.02 -5.69 15.48
C LYS A 36 -16.27 -5.05 16.08
N TYR A 37 -16.25 -3.75 16.37
CA TYR A 37 -17.34 -3.07 17.06
C TYR A 37 -18.34 -2.40 16.11
N TRP A 38 -17.91 -1.93 14.94
CA TRP A 38 -18.71 -1.13 14.00
C TRP A 38 -18.88 -1.80 12.64
N GLY A 39 -18.21 -2.92 12.38
CA GLY A 39 -18.24 -3.61 11.08
C GLY A 39 -17.50 -2.88 9.95
N ILE A 40 -16.98 -1.68 10.20
CA ILE A 40 -16.32 -0.82 9.20
C ILE A 40 -14.81 -0.85 9.43
N SER A 41 -14.04 -1.01 8.36
CA SER A 41 -12.58 -0.89 8.40
C SER A 41 -12.17 0.57 8.55
N CYS A 42 -11.35 0.91 9.54
CA CYS A 42 -10.76 2.23 9.62
C CYS A 42 -9.78 2.47 8.45
N PRO A 43 -9.52 3.72 8.03
CA PRO A 43 -8.64 4.02 6.91
C PRO A 43 -7.23 3.43 7.06
N GLY A 44 -6.74 3.29 8.30
CA GLY A 44 -5.45 2.65 8.57
C GLY A 44 -5.44 1.14 8.26
N CYS A 45 -6.47 0.40 8.68
CA CYS A 45 -6.57 -1.04 8.34
C CYS A 45 -6.89 -1.25 6.85
N GLY A 46 -7.72 -0.39 6.26
CA GLY A 46 -7.99 -0.40 4.81
C GLY A 46 -6.71 -0.22 3.99
N MET A 47 -5.85 0.73 4.37
CA MET A 47 -4.55 0.93 3.72
C MET A 47 -3.66 -0.31 3.79
N GLN A 48 -3.56 -0.96 4.96
CA GLN A 48 -2.76 -2.18 5.11
C GLN A 48 -3.28 -3.33 4.24
N THR A 49 -4.59 -3.54 4.21
CA THR A 49 -5.22 -4.57 3.36
C THR A 49 -5.04 -4.26 1.88
N ALA A 50 -5.19 -3.00 1.47
CA ALA A 50 -4.97 -2.59 0.10
C ALA A 50 -3.51 -2.82 -0.34
N ILE A 51 -2.53 -2.56 0.53
CA ILE A 51 -1.10 -2.84 0.26
C ILE A 51 -0.86 -4.35 0.12
N ILE A 52 -1.44 -5.18 1.00
CA ILE A 52 -1.33 -6.64 0.92
C ILE A 52 -1.94 -7.17 -0.38
N ASN A 53 -3.09 -6.63 -0.80
CA ASN A 53 -3.70 -7.01 -2.07
C ASN A 53 -2.89 -6.54 -3.28
N LEU A 54 -2.20 -5.40 -3.18
CA LEU A 54 -1.29 -4.92 -4.21
C LEU A 54 -0.07 -5.86 -4.33
N LEU A 55 0.49 -6.29 -3.21
CA LEU A 55 1.56 -7.29 -3.15
C LEU A 55 1.08 -8.62 -3.77
N LYS A 56 -0.13 -9.09 -3.44
CA LYS A 56 -0.69 -10.31 -4.06
C LYS A 56 -0.94 -10.19 -5.58
N GLY A 57 -0.77 -9.00 -6.17
CA GLY A 57 -1.02 -8.74 -7.59
C GLY A 57 -2.49 -8.41 -7.90
N ASN A 58 -3.35 -8.33 -6.88
CA ASN A 58 -4.77 -7.98 -7.01
C ASN A 58 -4.97 -6.47 -6.94
N ILE A 59 -4.61 -5.78 -8.03
CA ILE A 59 -4.71 -4.32 -8.15
C ILE A 59 -6.18 -3.86 -8.03
N TRP A 60 -7.12 -4.61 -8.62
CA TRP A 60 -8.53 -4.26 -8.57
C TRP A 60 -9.10 -4.30 -7.15
N GLN A 61 -8.80 -5.36 -6.40
CA GLN A 61 -9.23 -5.50 -5.02
C GLN A 61 -8.60 -4.42 -4.12
N SER A 62 -7.33 -4.10 -4.35
CA SER A 62 -6.62 -3.03 -3.63
C SER A 62 -7.30 -1.66 -3.78
N ILE A 63 -7.78 -1.33 -4.99
CA ILE A 63 -8.50 -0.07 -5.27
C ILE A 63 -9.89 -0.06 -4.62
N ILE A 64 -10.60 -1.20 -4.62
CA ILE A 64 -11.91 -1.32 -3.97
C ILE A 64 -11.79 -1.18 -2.45
N ASP A 65 -10.79 -1.82 -1.85
CA ASP A 65 -10.60 -1.80 -0.39
C ASP A 65 -10.19 -0.41 0.11
N TYR A 66 -9.46 0.36 -0.70
CA TYR A 66 -9.06 1.72 -0.35
C TYR A 66 -8.87 2.60 -1.60
N PRO A 67 -9.93 3.27 -2.10
CA PRO A 67 -9.83 4.12 -3.29
C PRO A 67 -8.87 5.31 -3.07
N ALA A 68 -8.72 5.75 -1.82
CA ALA A 68 -7.79 6.78 -1.41
C ALA A 68 -6.31 6.36 -1.49
N LEU A 69 -5.99 5.10 -1.83
CA LEU A 69 -4.60 4.63 -1.95
C LEU A 69 -3.84 5.39 -3.04
N ILE A 70 -4.48 5.64 -4.17
CA ILE A 70 -3.89 6.34 -5.32
C ILE A 70 -3.51 7.79 -4.96
N PRO A 71 -4.45 8.64 -4.48
CA PRO A 71 -4.13 10.03 -4.14
C PRO A 71 -3.19 10.11 -2.92
N LEU A 72 -3.26 9.18 -1.97
CA LEU A 72 -2.30 9.08 -0.87
C LEU A 72 -0.88 8.82 -1.38
N THR A 73 -0.72 7.85 -2.28
CA THR A 73 0.58 7.50 -2.87
C THR A 73 1.15 8.69 -3.65
N LEU A 74 0.32 9.37 -4.43
CA LEU A 74 0.70 10.58 -5.15
C LEU A 74 1.12 11.72 -4.21
N THR A 75 0.42 11.89 -3.08
CA THR A 75 0.76 12.88 -2.06
C THR A 75 2.13 12.60 -1.45
N ILE A 76 2.44 11.33 -1.14
CA ILE A 76 3.73 10.94 -0.60
C ILE A 76 4.85 11.15 -1.62
N LEU A 77 4.63 10.76 -2.88
CA LEU A 77 5.62 10.98 -3.95
C LEU A 77 5.91 12.46 -4.16
N THR A 78 4.87 13.29 -4.26
CA THR A 78 5.01 14.74 -4.45
C THR A 78 5.67 15.41 -3.25
N PHE A 79 5.41 14.92 -2.04
CA PHE A 79 6.10 15.36 -0.83
C PHE A 79 7.60 15.07 -0.85
N ILE A 80 8.01 13.84 -1.20
CA ILE A 80 9.42 13.46 -1.33
C ILE A 80 10.11 14.29 -2.43
N LEU A 81 9.46 14.43 -3.58
CA LEU A 81 9.98 15.25 -4.68
C LEU A 81 10.15 16.71 -4.26
N HIS A 82 9.18 17.26 -3.52
CA HIS A 82 9.25 18.63 -3.04
C HIS A 82 10.38 18.83 -2.01
N LEU A 83 10.69 17.84 -1.17
CA LEU A 83 11.82 17.91 -0.25
C LEU A 83 13.17 18.01 -0.98
N ILE A 84 13.32 17.29 -2.09
CA ILE A 84 14.56 17.26 -2.88
C ILE A 84 14.68 18.50 -3.76
N PHE A 85 13.63 18.85 -4.50
CA PHE A 85 13.67 19.91 -5.52
C PHE A 85 13.22 21.29 -5.01
N LYS A 86 12.65 21.39 -3.80
CA LYS A 86 12.17 22.63 -3.17
C LYS A 86 11.33 23.51 -4.09
N PHE A 87 10.37 22.92 -4.80
CA PHE A 87 9.49 23.65 -5.72
C PHE A 87 8.74 24.81 -5.04
N LYS A 88 8.75 26.01 -5.64
CA LYS A 88 8.08 27.22 -5.11
C LYS A 88 6.58 27.03 -4.81
N TYR A 89 5.90 26.15 -5.56
CA TYR A 89 4.47 25.84 -5.39
C TYR A 89 4.20 24.42 -4.85
N GLY A 90 5.24 23.63 -4.53
CA GLY A 90 5.05 22.23 -4.15
C GLY A 90 4.23 22.07 -2.87
N ALA A 91 4.45 22.94 -1.88
CA ALA A 91 3.67 22.93 -0.64
C ALA A 91 2.17 23.18 -0.86
N ALA A 92 1.80 24.06 -1.81
CA ALA A 92 0.41 24.31 -2.14
C ALA A 92 -0.25 23.09 -2.81
N ILE A 93 0.46 22.46 -3.75
CA ILE A 93 -0.01 21.25 -4.44
C ILE A 93 -0.22 20.09 -3.45
N ILE A 94 0.74 19.86 -2.55
CA ILE A 94 0.65 18.83 -1.51
C ILE A 94 -0.56 19.10 -0.59
N LYS A 95 -0.81 20.36 -0.23
CA LYS A 95 -1.97 20.74 0.58
C LYS A 95 -3.29 20.39 -0.11
N TYR A 96 -3.44 20.72 -1.39
CA TYR A 96 -4.66 20.39 -2.15
C TYR A 96 -4.83 18.87 -2.32
N LEU A 97 -3.75 18.15 -2.63
CA LEU A 97 -3.76 16.68 -2.75
C LEU A 97 -4.12 16.00 -1.42
N PHE A 98 -3.61 16.51 -0.31
CA PHE A 98 -3.92 16.00 1.02
C PHE A 98 -5.41 16.21 1.37
N ILE A 99 -5.95 17.41 1.12
CA ILE A 99 -7.38 17.69 1.32
C ILE A 99 -8.24 16.76 0.47
N PHE A 100 -7.89 16.60 -0.81
CA PHE A 100 -8.60 15.68 -1.71
C PHE A 100 -8.58 14.24 -1.21
N THR A 101 -7.43 13.78 -0.70
CA THR A 101 -7.29 12.44 -0.12
C THR A 101 -8.18 12.26 1.11
N VAL A 102 -8.24 13.24 2.01
CA VAL A 102 -9.09 13.19 3.21
C VAL A 102 -10.57 13.19 2.84
N VAL A 103 -10.98 13.98 1.85
CA VAL A 103 -12.36 13.98 1.36
C VAL A 103 -12.75 12.61 0.81
N LEU A 104 -11.87 11.92 0.08
CA LEU A 104 -12.13 10.57 -0.44
C LEU A 104 -12.15 9.48 0.64
N ILE A 105 -11.55 9.71 1.80
CA ILE A 105 -11.57 8.77 2.93
C ILE A 105 -12.87 8.90 3.73
N VAL A 106 -13.35 10.13 3.88
CA VAL A 106 -14.51 10.46 4.73
C VAL A 106 -15.82 10.46 3.95
N GLY A 107 -15.76 10.80 2.65
CA GLY A 107 -16.90 10.88 1.74
C GLY A 107 -17.28 9.57 1.07
#